data_AF-J6EPQ5-F1
#
_entry.id   AF-J6EPQ5-F1
#
_cell.length_a   1.000
_cell.length_b   1.000
_cell.length_c   1.000
_cell.angle_alpha   90.00
_cell.angle_beta   90.00
_cell.angle_gamma   90.00
#
_symmetry.space_group_name_H-M   'P 1'
#
loop_
_entity.id
_entity.type
_entity.pdbx_description
1 polymer ?
#
loop_
_entity_poly.entity_id
_entity_poly.type
_entity_poly.pdbx_seq_one_letter_code
_entity_poly.pdbx_strand_id
1 'polypeptide(L)'
;MRIIQESMSLATATRYHQEKLYFRLQIVFTSRTDLSMKLKRDHNELTKADGATEIVKELETQAVKIALPEEYSARHEEKFNTACQYILGVDPSLLPFLKDNEFTLYSKKTQVSNTLEDYFTRLASTILSQQISGLAAKSIKARVVDLYGGTFPDYKVLFKDFRDPVKSAEIAKCGLSKRKIVYLESLAAYFAESDRDIEKLFGQEDNDEEVINSLVTNVKGIGPWSAKMFLISGLKRMDVFAPEDLGIARGFSRYLSDKPELEKELMRERGVVKKSKIKHKKYNWKIYDDDVMEKCSERFAPYRSVFMFILWRLSSTNTEAMMKAEKDFVKS
;
A
#
# COMPACT_ATOMS: atom_id res chain seq x y z
N MET A 1 -46.24 -29.20 -29.77
CA MET A 1 -45.60 -29.28 -28.43
C MET A 1 -44.14 -29.76 -28.46
N ARG A 2 -43.72 -30.70 -29.34
CA ARG A 2 -42.31 -31.16 -29.42
C ARG A 2 -41.29 -30.16 -29.98
N ILE A 3 -41.69 -29.28 -30.90
CA ILE A 3 -40.78 -28.32 -31.56
C ILE A 3 -40.33 -27.17 -30.62
N ILE A 4 -41.13 -26.84 -29.59
CA ILE A 4 -40.83 -25.77 -28.63
C ILE A 4 -39.86 -26.24 -27.52
N GLN A 5 -39.85 -27.55 -27.19
CA GLN A 5 -38.89 -28.11 -26.22
C GLN A 5 -37.49 -28.28 -26.84
N GLU A 6 -37.38 -28.60 -28.13
CA GLU A 6 -36.09 -28.71 -28.82
C GLU A 6 -35.44 -27.33 -29.04
N SER A 7 -36.22 -26.28 -29.34
CA SER A 7 -35.70 -24.91 -29.47
C SER A 7 -35.23 -24.31 -28.13
N MET A 8 -35.90 -24.62 -27.02
CA MET A 8 -35.43 -24.23 -25.68
C MET A 8 -34.18 -25.01 -25.25
N SER A 9 -34.07 -26.29 -25.59
CA SER A 9 -32.88 -27.11 -25.31
C SER A 9 -31.63 -26.58 -26.05
N LEU A 10 -31.78 -26.23 -27.33
CA LEU A 10 -30.70 -25.62 -28.14
C LEU A 10 -30.30 -24.23 -27.63
N ALA A 11 -31.25 -23.38 -27.24
CA ALA A 11 -30.94 -22.05 -26.67
C ALA A 11 -30.21 -22.15 -25.32
N THR A 12 -30.54 -23.14 -24.50
CA THR A 12 -29.90 -23.36 -23.19
C THR A 12 -28.50 -23.96 -23.35
N ALA A 13 -28.29 -24.85 -24.33
CA ALA A 13 -26.98 -25.41 -24.66
C ALA A 13 -26.03 -24.35 -25.25
N THR A 14 -26.52 -23.46 -26.11
CA THR A 14 -25.75 -22.34 -26.67
C THR A 14 -25.39 -21.31 -25.59
N ARG A 15 -26.30 -21.04 -24.65
CA ARG A 15 -26.04 -20.13 -23.51
C ARG A 15 -25.02 -20.72 -22.53
N TYR A 16 -25.09 -22.01 -22.22
CA TYR A 16 -24.09 -22.69 -21.38
C TYR A 16 -22.72 -22.78 -22.09
N HIS A 17 -22.70 -22.96 -23.42
CA HIS A 17 -21.46 -22.96 -24.18
C HIS A 17 -20.87 -21.55 -24.28
N GLN A 18 -21.69 -20.50 -24.45
CA GLN A 18 -21.29 -19.11 -24.41
C GLN A 18 -20.81 -18.67 -23.02
N GLU A 19 -21.49 -19.04 -21.92
CA GLU A 19 -21.03 -18.75 -20.55
C GLU A 19 -19.73 -19.48 -20.21
N LYS A 20 -19.53 -20.70 -20.71
CA LYS A 20 -18.28 -21.45 -20.52
C LYS A 20 -17.14 -20.93 -21.41
N LEU A 21 -17.46 -20.37 -22.58
CA LEU A 21 -16.52 -19.62 -23.42
C LEU A 21 -16.17 -18.27 -22.77
N TYR A 22 -17.15 -17.60 -22.15
CA TYR A 22 -17.01 -16.37 -21.37
C TYR A 22 -16.09 -16.59 -20.17
N PHE A 23 -16.31 -17.65 -19.40
CA PHE A 23 -15.44 -18.03 -18.29
C PHE A 23 -14.04 -18.44 -18.77
N ARG A 24 -13.92 -19.12 -19.92
CA ARG A 24 -12.61 -19.44 -20.53
C ARG A 24 -11.90 -18.20 -21.07
N LEU A 25 -12.62 -17.20 -21.59
CA LEU A 25 -12.06 -15.92 -22.06
C LEU A 25 -11.65 -15.04 -20.88
N GLN A 26 -12.43 -15.03 -19.79
CA GLN A 26 -12.11 -14.26 -18.59
C GLN A 26 -10.93 -14.85 -17.80
N ILE A 27 -10.67 -16.15 -17.93
CA ILE A 27 -9.53 -16.84 -17.29
C ILE A 27 -8.24 -16.79 -18.15
N VAL A 28 -8.32 -16.50 -19.45
CA VAL A 28 -7.16 -16.62 -20.37
C VAL A 28 -6.45 -15.28 -20.68
N PHE A 29 -6.99 -14.12 -20.28
CA PHE A 29 -6.38 -12.82 -20.64
C PHE A 29 -6.09 -11.94 -19.41
N THR A 30 -4.86 -12.06 -18.90
CA THR A 30 -4.32 -11.32 -17.74
C THR A 30 -3.59 -10.02 -18.10
N SER A 31 -3.60 -9.59 -19.37
CA SER A 31 -3.04 -8.31 -19.81
C SER A 31 -3.82 -7.68 -20.99
N ARG A 32 -3.92 -6.34 -21.00
CA ARG A 32 -4.55 -5.53 -22.07
C ARG A 32 -3.85 -5.71 -23.43
N THR A 33 -2.57 -6.12 -23.40
CA THR A 33 -1.72 -6.43 -24.56
C THR A 33 -2.02 -7.79 -25.19
N ASP A 34 -2.35 -8.82 -24.40
CA ASP A 34 -2.75 -10.14 -24.91
C ASP A 34 -4.12 -10.09 -25.59
N LEU A 35 -5.01 -9.24 -25.07
CA LEU A 35 -6.32 -8.98 -25.68
C LEU A 35 -6.15 -8.37 -27.08
N SER A 36 -5.28 -7.36 -27.22
CA SER A 36 -4.98 -6.65 -28.48
C SER A 36 -4.34 -7.54 -29.56
N MET A 37 -3.35 -8.36 -29.19
CA MET A 37 -2.63 -9.20 -30.16
C MET A 37 -3.46 -10.41 -30.62
N LYS A 38 -4.27 -11.00 -29.75
CA LYS A 38 -5.14 -12.11 -30.12
C LYS A 38 -6.43 -11.65 -30.80
N LEU A 39 -7.00 -10.49 -30.42
CA LEU A 39 -8.05 -9.84 -31.21
C LEU A 39 -7.59 -9.56 -32.63
N LYS A 40 -6.34 -9.13 -32.87
CA LYS A 40 -5.78 -8.95 -34.22
C LYS A 40 -5.55 -10.27 -34.98
N ARG A 41 -5.18 -11.34 -34.27
CA ARG A 41 -4.94 -12.66 -34.86
C ARG A 41 -6.26 -13.36 -35.21
N ASP A 42 -7.26 -13.19 -34.37
CA ASP A 42 -8.64 -13.67 -34.53
C ASP A 42 -9.46 -12.75 -35.46
N HIS A 43 -9.08 -11.47 -35.64
CA HIS A 43 -9.68 -10.56 -36.63
C HIS A 43 -9.57 -11.11 -38.06
N ASN A 44 -8.48 -11.82 -38.37
CA ASN A 44 -8.31 -12.47 -39.67
C ASN A 44 -9.13 -13.75 -39.84
N GLU A 45 -9.64 -14.36 -38.77
CA GLU A 45 -10.52 -15.54 -38.84
C GLU A 45 -12.01 -15.21 -38.64
N LEU A 46 -12.34 -14.13 -37.90
CA LEU A 46 -13.71 -13.70 -37.60
C LEU A 46 -14.29 -12.63 -38.53
N THR A 47 -13.51 -12.07 -39.46
CA THR A 47 -14.01 -11.14 -40.49
C THR A 47 -14.94 -11.76 -41.54
N LYS A 48 -15.45 -12.98 -41.29
CA LYS A 48 -16.45 -13.66 -42.14
C LYS A 48 -17.79 -13.94 -41.46
N ALA A 49 -18.06 -13.40 -40.27
CA ALA A 49 -19.37 -13.53 -39.64
C ALA A 49 -19.88 -12.16 -39.15
N ASP A 50 -20.86 -11.62 -39.87
CA ASP A 50 -21.66 -10.46 -39.44
C ASP A 50 -22.29 -10.76 -38.08
N GLY A 51 -21.81 -10.10 -37.02
CA GLY A 51 -22.31 -10.26 -35.64
C GLY A 51 -21.24 -10.16 -34.55
N ALA A 52 -19.95 -10.33 -34.88
CA ALA A 52 -18.87 -10.24 -33.88
C ALA A 52 -18.70 -8.82 -33.31
N THR A 53 -18.96 -7.78 -34.11
CA THR A 53 -18.78 -6.37 -33.74
C THR A 53 -19.81 -5.90 -32.70
N GLU A 54 -21.05 -6.41 -32.76
CA GLU A 54 -22.11 -6.09 -31.79
C GLU A 54 -21.92 -6.83 -30.49
N ILE A 55 -21.48 -8.09 -30.54
CA ILE A 55 -21.13 -8.85 -29.33
C ILE A 55 -19.96 -8.18 -28.61
N VAL A 56 -18.89 -7.77 -29.29
CA VAL A 56 -17.77 -7.04 -28.64
C VAL A 56 -18.26 -5.73 -28.00
N LYS A 57 -19.16 -4.99 -28.65
CA LYS A 57 -19.76 -3.77 -28.10
C LYS A 57 -20.64 -4.03 -26.89
N GLU A 58 -21.44 -5.10 -26.90
CA GLU A 58 -22.24 -5.55 -25.76
C GLU A 58 -21.38 -6.07 -24.61
N LEU A 59 -20.29 -6.78 -24.90
CA LEU A 59 -19.29 -7.21 -23.91
C LEU A 59 -18.56 -6.02 -23.27
N GLU A 60 -18.24 -4.99 -24.07
CA GLU A 60 -17.64 -3.74 -23.60
C GLU A 60 -18.62 -2.89 -22.77
N THR A 61 -19.93 -2.95 -23.06
CA THR A 61 -20.97 -2.25 -22.28
C THR A 61 -21.47 -3.04 -21.07
N GLN A 62 -21.37 -4.37 -21.08
CA GLN A 62 -21.68 -5.26 -19.95
C GLN A 62 -20.49 -5.57 -19.05
N ALA A 63 -19.31 -4.98 -19.30
CA ALA A 63 -18.25 -4.94 -18.31
C ALA A 63 -18.78 -4.20 -17.08
N VAL A 64 -19.31 -4.97 -16.11
CA VAL A 64 -19.69 -4.48 -14.80
C VAL A 64 -18.53 -3.62 -14.33
N LYS A 65 -18.74 -2.30 -14.22
CA LYS A 65 -17.74 -1.41 -13.64
C LYS A 65 -17.59 -1.86 -12.19
N ILE A 66 -16.58 -2.68 -11.95
CA ILE A 66 -16.25 -3.15 -10.61
C ILE A 66 -15.84 -1.90 -9.83
N ALA A 67 -16.73 -1.47 -8.96
CA ALA A 67 -16.63 -0.21 -8.24
C ALA A 67 -16.79 -0.46 -6.74
N LEU A 68 -16.20 0.43 -5.95
CA LEU A 68 -16.44 0.45 -4.52
C LEU A 68 -17.91 0.77 -4.22
N PRO A 69 -18.50 0.20 -3.14
CA PRO A 69 -19.83 0.59 -2.68
C PRO A 69 -19.91 2.11 -2.44
N GLU A 70 -21.06 2.72 -2.75
CA GLU A 70 -21.25 4.17 -2.57
C GLU A 70 -21.01 4.61 -1.12
N GLU A 71 -21.52 3.85 -0.16
CA GLU A 71 -21.31 4.11 1.27
C GLU A 71 -19.83 4.07 1.66
N TYR A 72 -19.05 3.17 1.04
CA TYR A 72 -17.62 3.07 1.29
C TYR A 72 -16.89 4.29 0.72
N SER A 73 -17.21 4.64 -0.53
CA SER A 73 -16.63 5.79 -1.24
C SER A 73 -16.94 7.11 -0.54
N ALA A 74 -18.16 7.26 0.00
CA ALA A 74 -18.60 8.47 0.70
C ALA A 74 -17.73 8.80 1.93
N ARG A 75 -17.16 7.78 2.59
CA ARG A 75 -16.36 7.90 3.81
C ARG A 75 -14.88 8.22 3.59
N HIS A 76 -14.38 8.09 2.36
CA HIS A 76 -12.97 8.28 2.03
C HIS A 76 -12.72 9.49 1.12
N GLU A 77 -11.49 10.00 1.15
CA GLU A 77 -11.02 11.10 0.31
C GLU A 77 -11.17 10.80 -1.19
N GLU A 78 -11.45 11.82 -2.01
CA GLU A 78 -11.70 11.66 -3.45
C GLU A 78 -10.48 11.08 -4.19
N LYS A 79 -9.28 11.59 -3.89
CA LYS A 79 -8.02 11.07 -4.46
C LYS A 79 -7.84 9.58 -4.18
N PHE A 80 -8.23 9.13 -2.98
CA PHE A 80 -8.17 7.72 -2.60
C PHE A 80 -9.23 6.87 -3.32
N ASN A 81 -10.45 7.38 -3.50
CA ASN A 81 -11.47 6.69 -4.30
C ASN A 81 -11.03 6.50 -5.76
N THR A 82 -10.42 7.53 -6.35
CA THR A 82 -9.82 7.45 -7.70
C THR A 82 -8.71 6.40 -7.75
N ALA A 83 -7.84 6.37 -6.74
CA ALA A 83 -6.81 5.35 -6.63
C ALA A 83 -7.41 3.93 -6.59
N CYS A 84 -8.43 3.70 -5.76
CA CYS A 84 -9.10 2.41 -5.68
C CYS A 84 -9.72 1.97 -7.01
N GLN A 85 -10.38 2.89 -7.72
CA GLN A 85 -10.95 2.61 -9.04
C GLN A 85 -9.86 2.24 -10.05
N TYR A 86 -8.70 2.91 -10.00
CA TYR A 86 -7.56 2.56 -10.83
C TYR A 86 -7.06 1.14 -10.50
N ILE A 87 -6.84 0.82 -9.22
CA ILE A 87 -6.40 -0.50 -8.77
C ILE A 87 -7.36 -1.59 -9.28
N LEU A 88 -8.67 -1.37 -9.18
CA LEU A 88 -9.69 -2.32 -9.67
C LEU A 88 -9.72 -2.46 -11.19
N GLY A 89 -9.36 -1.40 -11.93
CA GLY A 89 -9.18 -1.46 -13.38
C GLY A 89 -7.96 -2.30 -13.79
N VAL A 90 -6.93 -2.37 -12.94
CA VAL A 90 -5.72 -3.19 -13.16
C VAL A 90 -5.96 -4.64 -12.75
N ASP A 91 -6.54 -4.86 -11.57
CA ASP A 91 -6.91 -6.19 -11.07
C ASP A 91 -8.22 -6.14 -10.25
N PRO A 92 -9.34 -6.56 -10.84
CA PRO A 92 -10.62 -6.56 -10.14
C PRO A 92 -10.74 -7.58 -8.99
N SER A 93 -9.85 -8.59 -8.94
CA SER A 93 -9.83 -9.57 -7.84
C SER A 93 -9.47 -8.95 -6.49
N LEU A 94 -8.97 -7.71 -6.50
CA LEU A 94 -8.58 -6.97 -5.30
C LEU A 94 -9.75 -6.30 -4.55
N LEU A 95 -10.97 -6.30 -5.12
CA LEU A 95 -12.15 -5.66 -4.52
C LEU A 95 -12.42 -6.06 -3.06
N PRO A 96 -12.39 -7.34 -2.65
CA PRO A 96 -12.64 -7.72 -1.26
C PRO A 96 -11.65 -7.03 -0.31
N PHE A 97 -10.37 -7.00 -0.67
CA PHE A 97 -9.33 -6.38 0.14
C PHE A 97 -9.43 -4.86 0.21
N LEU A 98 -10.11 -4.22 -0.74
CA LEU A 98 -10.38 -2.79 -0.67
C LEU A 98 -11.59 -2.50 0.24
N LYS A 99 -12.70 -3.22 0.10
CA LYS A 99 -13.98 -2.88 0.75
C LYS A 99 -14.16 -3.44 2.16
N ASP A 100 -13.51 -4.56 2.49
CA ASP A 100 -13.83 -5.32 3.71
C ASP A 100 -13.43 -4.58 4.99
N ASN A 101 -12.61 -3.51 4.88
CA ASN A 101 -12.25 -2.62 5.99
C ASN A 101 -11.94 -1.21 5.48
N GLU A 102 -12.23 -0.18 6.28
CA GLU A 102 -11.87 1.20 5.97
C GLU A 102 -10.35 1.40 5.99
N PHE A 103 -9.83 2.24 5.09
CA PHE A 103 -8.47 2.77 5.21
C PHE A 103 -8.51 4.04 6.02
N THR A 104 -8.19 3.92 7.31
CA THR A 104 -8.30 5.01 8.27
C THR A 104 -7.45 6.23 7.89
N LEU A 105 -6.30 6.00 7.24
CA LEU A 105 -5.41 7.04 6.73
C LEU A 105 -6.07 7.97 5.69
N TYR A 106 -6.99 7.43 4.89
CA TYR A 106 -7.66 8.13 3.79
C TYR A 106 -9.15 8.40 4.09
N SER A 107 -9.56 8.25 5.35
CA SER A 107 -10.92 8.58 5.78
C SER A 107 -11.09 10.09 5.88
N LYS A 108 -12.24 10.62 5.43
CA LYS A 108 -12.61 12.04 5.61
C LYS A 108 -12.68 12.47 7.08
N LYS A 109 -12.90 11.51 7.99
CA LYS A 109 -12.93 11.76 9.45
C LYS A 109 -11.54 11.95 10.03
N THR A 110 -10.51 11.45 9.36
CA THR A 110 -9.12 11.54 9.79
C THR A 110 -8.51 12.82 9.21
N GLN A 111 -8.93 13.97 9.74
CA GLN A 111 -8.20 15.20 9.52
C GLN A 111 -6.96 15.17 10.41
N VAL A 112 -5.80 15.01 9.79
CA VAL A 112 -4.53 15.22 10.48
C VAL A 112 -3.93 16.50 9.94
N SER A 113 -3.49 17.34 10.84
CA SER A 113 -2.72 18.53 10.51
C SER A 113 -1.39 18.10 9.87
N ASN A 114 -0.91 18.92 8.93
CA ASN A 114 0.29 18.70 8.13
C ASN A 114 1.33 19.79 8.40
N THR A 115 1.46 20.19 9.67
CA THR A 115 2.50 21.13 10.08
C THR A 115 3.81 20.39 10.28
N LEU A 116 4.90 21.16 10.35
CA LEU A 116 6.22 20.63 10.68
C LEU A 116 6.21 19.88 12.04
N GLU A 117 5.47 20.37 13.02
CA GLU A 117 5.32 19.73 14.33
C GLU A 117 4.58 18.38 14.25
N ASP A 118 3.58 18.28 13.37
CA ASP A 118 2.87 17.01 13.13
C ASP A 118 3.82 15.97 12.51
N TYR A 119 4.63 16.39 11.53
CA TYR A 119 5.64 15.52 10.91
C TYR A 119 6.69 15.05 11.92
N PHE A 120 7.19 15.96 12.75
CA PHE A 120 8.09 15.63 13.84
C PHE A 120 7.46 14.59 14.78
N THR A 121 6.25 14.85 15.27
CA THR A 121 5.56 13.98 16.23
C THR A 121 5.35 12.56 15.69
N ARG A 122 5.05 12.41 14.39
CA ARG A 122 4.88 11.11 13.72
C ARG A 122 6.21 10.35 13.58
N LEU A 123 7.27 11.04 13.17
CA LEU A 123 8.61 10.45 13.09
C LEU A 123 9.12 10.05 14.48
N ALA A 124 8.93 10.91 15.47
CA ALA A 124 9.27 10.64 16.87
C ALA A 124 8.51 9.42 17.38
N SER A 125 7.21 9.35 17.14
CA SER A 125 6.38 8.22 17.55
C SER A 125 6.74 6.92 16.84
N THR A 126 7.19 7.00 15.57
CA THR A 126 7.78 5.87 14.85
C THR A 126 9.02 5.37 15.60
N ILE A 127 9.96 6.24 15.98
CA ILE A 127 11.15 5.91 16.78
C ILE A 127 10.76 5.27 18.12
N LEU A 128 9.78 5.84 18.83
CA LEU A 128 9.30 5.32 20.11
C LEU A 128 8.74 3.91 19.98
N SER A 129 8.12 3.58 18.84
CA SER A 129 7.46 2.29 18.59
C SER A 129 8.40 1.18 18.10
N GLN A 130 9.62 1.51 17.68
CA GLN A 130 10.56 0.53 17.12
C GLN A 130 10.84 -0.64 18.08
N GLN A 131 10.80 -1.86 17.54
CA GLN A 131 11.18 -3.13 18.20
C GLN A 131 10.40 -3.47 19.49
N ILE A 132 9.22 -2.88 19.70
CA ILE A 132 8.36 -3.14 20.87
C ILE A 132 6.90 -3.35 20.45
N SER A 133 6.06 -3.81 21.39
CA SER A 133 4.62 -3.93 21.13
C SER A 133 3.94 -2.55 21.08
N GLY A 134 2.82 -2.45 20.36
CA GLY A 134 2.02 -1.21 20.32
C GLY A 134 1.53 -0.74 21.69
N LEU A 135 1.28 -1.66 22.63
CA LEU A 135 0.94 -1.32 24.02
C LEU A 135 2.13 -0.68 24.76
N ALA A 136 3.33 -1.24 24.60
CA ALA A 136 4.54 -0.66 25.17
C ALA A 136 4.84 0.70 24.56
N ALA A 137 4.68 0.85 23.24
CA ALA A 137 4.87 2.11 22.53
C ALA A 137 3.91 3.20 23.03
N LYS A 138 2.62 2.88 23.16
CA LYS A 138 1.62 3.78 23.77
C LYS A 138 1.98 4.19 25.18
N SER A 139 2.44 3.24 26.01
CA SER A 139 2.83 3.52 27.40
C SER A 139 4.04 4.45 27.48
N ILE A 140 5.05 4.27 26.61
CA ILE A 140 6.21 5.18 26.51
C ILE A 140 5.76 6.56 26.04
N LYS A 141 4.98 6.65 24.96
CA LYS A 141 4.47 7.93 24.43
C LYS A 141 3.65 8.68 25.47
N ALA A 142 2.77 7.99 26.21
CA ALA A 142 1.99 8.58 27.29
C ALA A 142 2.87 9.20 28.38
N ARG A 143 3.90 8.49 28.86
CA ARG A 143 4.82 9.06 29.86
C ARG A 143 5.59 10.28 29.36
N VAL A 144 5.99 10.30 28.08
CA VAL A 144 6.61 11.48 27.47
C VAL A 144 5.61 12.64 27.45
N VAL A 145 4.38 12.39 26.99
CA VAL A 145 3.31 13.40 26.97
C VAL A 145 3.02 13.95 28.39
N ASP A 146 2.97 13.08 29.39
CA ASP A 146 2.74 13.45 30.79
C ASP A 146 3.90 14.31 31.35
N LEU A 147 5.14 13.99 30.99
CA LEU A 147 6.32 14.79 31.35
C LEU A 147 6.23 16.24 30.81
N TYR A 148 5.54 16.43 29.68
CA TYR A 148 5.36 17.72 29.00
C TYR A 148 3.95 18.32 29.18
N GLY A 149 3.23 17.93 30.23
CA GLY A 149 1.97 18.60 30.61
C GLY A 149 0.77 18.23 29.74
N GLY A 150 0.76 17.02 29.16
CA GLY A 150 -0.39 16.49 28.43
C GLY A 150 -0.33 16.67 26.92
N THR A 151 0.74 17.26 26.39
CA THR A 151 1.01 17.36 24.94
C THR A 151 2.37 16.76 24.60
N PHE A 152 2.51 16.22 23.40
CA PHE A 152 3.83 15.82 22.92
C PHE A 152 4.72 17.06 22.78
N PRO A 153 6.00 17.02 23.21
CA PRO A 153 6.87 18.19 23.18
C PRO A 153 7.18 18.65 21.75
N ASP A 154 7.19 19.96 21.55
CA ASP A 154 7.66 20.60 20.32
C ASP A 154 9.13 20.25 20.03
N TYR A 155 9.48 20.14 18.76
CA TYR A 155 10.84 19.73 18.35
C TYR A 155 11.94 20.66 18.90
N LYS A 156 11.70 21.96 19.01
CA LYS A 156 12.65 22.95 19.57
C LYS A 156 12.79 22.80 21.09
N VAL A 157 11.68 22.51 21.78
CA VAL A 157 11.70 22.23 23.23
C VAL A 157 12.51 20.97 23.49
N LEU A 158 12.21 19.89 22.77
CA LEU A 158 12.89 18.62 22.96
C LEU A 158 14.39 18.71 22.62
N PHE A 159 14.74 19.46 21.57
CA PHE A 159 16.12 19.75 21.19
C PHE A 159 16.90 20.51 22.27
N LYS A 160 16.27 21.49 22.93
CA LYS A 160 16.87 22.20 24.06
C LYS A 160 17.04 21.27 25.26
N ASP A 161 16.00 20.50 25.58
CA ASP A 161 15.98 19.63 26.75
C ASP A 161 17.00 18.49 26.67
N PHE A 162 17.30 17.95 25.49
CA PHE A 162 18.38 16.96 25.37
C PHE A 162 19.77 17.52 25.69
N ARG A 163 19.98 18.85 25.60
CA ARG A 163 21.24 19.51 25.99
C ARG A 163 21.33 19.81 27.48
N ASP A 164 20.23 19.71 28.21
CA ASP A 164 20.23 19.79 29.66
C ASP A 164 20.34 18.37 30.24
N PRO A 165 21.43 18.04 30.96
CA PRO A 165 21.64 16.70 31.51
C PRO A 165 20.51 16.24 32.45
N VAL A 166 19.88 17.15 33.19
CA VAL A 166 18.77 16.85 34.09
C VAL A 166 17.54 16.49 33.28
N LYS A 167 17.19 17.32 32.28
CA LYS A 167 16.03 17.08 31.40
C LYS A 167 16.19 15.83 30.55
N SER A 168 17.37 15.62 29.97
CA SER A 168 17.70 14.40 29.24
C SER A 168 17.52 13.15 30.10
N ALA A 169 17.91 13.20 31.39
CA ALA A 169 17.68 12.12 32.33
C ALA A 169 16.19 11.90 32.69
N GLU A 170 15.37 12.97 32.74
CA GLU A 170 13.91 12.87 32.91
C GLU A 170 13.24 12.20 31.71
N ILE A 171 13.62 12.60 30.48
CA ILE A 171 13.13 11.97 29.25
C ILE A 171 13.47 10.47 29.23
N ALA A 172 14.71 10.10 29.60
CA ALA A 172 15.14 8.70 29.67
C ALA A 172 14.25 7.85 30.60
N LYS A 173 13.80 8.41 31.73
CA LYS A 173 12.92 7.74 32.70
C LYS A 173 11.53 7.43 32.17
N CYS A 174 11.14 7.98 31.02
CA CYS A 174 9.90 7.61 30.33
C CYS A 174 9.94 6.19 29.71
N GLY A 175 11.02 5.44 29.90
CA GLY A 175 11.16 4.05 29.45
C GLY A 175 11.78 3.94 28.05
N LEU A 176 12.50 4.97 27.61
CA LEU A 176 13.26 4.94 26.37
C LEU A 176 14.56 4.16 26.58
N SER A 177 14.94 3.36 25.59
CA SER A 177 16.28 2.78 25.57
C SER A 177 17.32 3.85 25.25
N LYS A 178 18.58 3.62 25.59
CA LYS A 178 19.70 4.51 25.23
C LYS A 178 19.73 4.85 23.73
N ARG A 179 19.42 3.87 22.87
CA ARG A 179 19.36 4.09 21.41
C ARG A 179 18.20 5.00 21.01
N LYS A 180 17.01 4.81 21.60
CA LYS A 180 15.84 5.65 21.30
C LYS A 180 16.05 7.10 21.73
N ILE A 181 16.78 7.33 22.81
CA ILE A 181 17.19 8.68 23.22
C ILE A 181 18.05 9.32 22.12
N VAL A 182 19.12 8.63 21.69
CA VAL A 182 20.01 9.13 20.61
C VAL A 182 19.24 9.40 19.31
N TYR A 183 18.27 8.56 18.96
CA TYR A 183 17.47 8.73 17.75
C TYR A 183 16.51 9.92 17.87
N LEU A 184 15.84 10.05 19.00
CA LEU A 184 14.90 11.14 19.25
C LEU A 184 15.62 12.49 19.35
N GLU A 185 16.80 12.52 19.96
CA GLU A 185 17.69 13.69 19.97
C GLU A 185 18.15 14.06 18.57
N SER A 186 18.59 13.08 17.76
CA SER A 186 18.97 13.30 16.37
C SER A 186 17.82 13.86 15.52
N LEU A 187 16.59 13.39 15.74
CA LEU A 187 15.41 13.89 15.05
C LEU A 187 15.09 15.33 15.47
N ALA A 188 15.09 15.60 16.79
CA ALA A 188 14.84 16.95 17.31
C ALA A 188 15.89 17.95 16.81
N ALA A 189 17.15 17.51 16.70
CA ALA A 189 18.22 18.32 16.10
C ALA A 189 17.97 18.66 14.65
N TYR A 190 17.69 17.65 13.82
CA TYR A 190 17.42 17.87 12.40
C TYR A 190 16.25 18.85 12.19
N PHE A 191 15.16 18.69 12.93
CA PHE A 191 14.00 19.60 12.84
C PHE A 191 14.30 21.01 13.37
N ALA A 192 15.03 21.13 14.48
CA ALA A 192 15.35 22.44 15.07
C ALA A 192 16.35 23.24 14.23
N GLU A 193 17.30 22.57 13.57
CA GLU A 193 18.39 23.19 12.81
C GLU A 193 18.05 23.42 11.33
N SER A 194 17.06 22.69 10.79
CA SER A 194 16.72 22.71 9.35
C SER A 194 15.22 22.89 9.09
N ASP A 195 14.47 23.55 9.99
CA ASP A 195 13.01 23.66 9.91
C ASP A 195 12.49 24.16 8.55
N ARG A 196 13.05 25.26 8.03
CA ARG A 196 12.67 25.83 6.72
C ARG A 196 12.97 24.91 5.53
N ASP A 197 14.10 24.20 5.57
CA ASP A 197 14.47 23.28 4.50
C ASP A 197 13.57 22.04 4.51
N ILE A 198 13.22 21.53 5.69
CA ILE A 198 12.27 20.43 5.85
C ILE A 198 10.88 20.84 5.38
N GLU A 199 10.41 22.02 5.77
CA GLU A 199 9.09 22.52 5.34
C GLU A 199 9.00 22.59 3.81
N LYS A 200 10.03 23.12 3.16
CA LYS A 200 10.12 23.14 1.69
C LYS A 200 10.17 21.72 1.11
N LEU A 201 11.03 20.86 1.64
CA LEU A 201 11.24 19.51 1.13
C LEU A 201 9.98 18.65 1.27
N PHE A 202 9.29 18.71 2.41
CA PHE A 202 8.11 17.88 2.67
C PHE A 202 6.84 18.43 2.01
N GLY A 203 6.82 19.73 1.69
CA GLY A 203 5.70 20.38 1.01
C GLY A 203 5.69 20.25 -0.52
N GLN A 204 6.80 19.81 -1.13
CA GLN A 204 6.85 19.52 -2.57
C GLN A 204 6.16 18.20 -2.89
N GLU A 205 5.70 18.00 -4.12
CA GLU A 205 5.26 16.70 -4.65
C GLU A 205 6.37 16.12 -5.54
N ASP A 206 6.29 14.82 -5.84
CA ASP A 206 7.18 14.11 -6.78
C ASP A 206 8.69 14.11 -6.40
N ASN A 207 9.02 14.25 -5.11
CA ASN A 207 10.40 14.28 -4.60
C ASN A 207 10.68 13.20 -3.52
N ASP A 208 9.98 12.07 -3.59
CA ASP A 208 9.98 11.01 -2.57
C ASP A 208 11.40 10.49 -2.25
N GLU A 209 12.24 10.31 -3.25
CA GLU A 209 13.64 9.88 -3.06
C GLU A 209 14.49 10.93 -2.32
N GLU A 210 14.24 12.22 -2.55
CA GLU A 210 14.96 13.30 -1.85
C GLU A 210 14.57 13.34 -0.36
N VAL A 211 13.28 13.19 -0.07
CA VAL A 211 12.77 13.08 1.31
C VAL A 211 13.38 11.87 2.02
N ILE A 212 13.41 10.70 1.36
CA ILE A 212 14.01 9.48 1.91
C ILE A 212 15.49 9.71 2.22
N ASN A 213 16.25 10.21 1.24
CA ASN A 213 17.69 10.41 1.39
C ASN A 213 18.00 11.43 2.49
N SER A 214 17.22 12.51 2.59
CA SER A 214 17.38 13.51 3.64
C SER A 214 17.15 12.92 5.04
N LEU A 215 16.06 12.16 5.23
CA LEU A 215 15.75 11.53 6.50
C LEU A 215 16.82 10.50 6.90
N VAL A 216 17.24 9.63 5.97
CA VAL A 216 18.23 8.58 6.21
C VAL A 216 19.62 9.17 6.52
N THR A 217 19.96 10.30 5.91
CA THR A 217 21.26 10.96 6.10
C THR A 217 21.32 11.71 7.42
N ASN A 218 20.25 12.44 7.76
CA ASN A 218 20.28 13.41 8.86
C ASN A 218 19.72 12.87 10.19
N VAL A 219 18.93 11.79 10.16
CA VAL A 219 18.26 11.27 11.37
C VAL A 219 18.75 9.87 11.72
N LYS A 220 19.50 9.76 12.81
CA LYS A 220 19.91 8.46 13.36
C LYS A 220 18.69 7.63 13.73
N GLY A 221 18.68 6.36 13.31
CA GLY A 221 17.60 5.42 13.63
C GLY A 221 16.42 5.44 12.65
N ILE A 222 16.43 6.32 11.64
CA ILE A 222 15.53 6.25 10.48
C ILE A 222 16.27 5.60 9.32
N GLY A 223 15.82 4.41 8.92
CA GLY A 223 16.30 3.74 7.71
C GLY A 223 15.37 3.95 6.51
N PRO A 224 15.76 3.48 5.31
CA PRO A 224 14.96 3.64 4.09
C PRO A 224 13.51 3.16 4.23
N TRP A 225 13.31 2.01 4.89
CA TRP A 225 11.97 1.49 5.14
C TRP A 225 11.14 2.45 6.01
N SER A 226 11.70 2.96 7.10
CA SER A 226 11.00 3.91 7.98
C SER A 226 10.72 5.24 7.29
N ALA A 227 11.61 5.71 6.42
CA ALA A 227 11.38 6.91 5.62
C ALA A 227 10.23 6.70 4.61
N LYS A 228 10.18 5.56 3.90
CA LYS A 228 9.05 5.19 3.03
C LYS A 228 7.73 5.12 3.81
N MET A 229 7.76 4.55 5.01
CA MET A 229 6.59 4.51 5.88
C MET A 229 6.11 5.92 6.24
N PHE A 230 7.03 6.84 6.51
CA PHE A 230 6.70 8.25 6.76
C PHE A 230 6.14 8.96 5.53
N LEU A 231 6.65 8.69 4.32
CA LEU A 231 6.05 9.23 3.09
C LEU A 231 4.56 8.87 2.98
N ILE A 232 4.22 7.64 3.34
CA ILE A 232 2.85 7.13 3.24
C ILE A 232 1.96 7.69 4.35
N SER A 233 2.37 7.60 5.63
CA SER A 233 1.51 8.00 6.75
C SER A 233 1.58 9.48 7.10
N GLY A 234 2.75 10.08 6.94
CA GLY A 234 3.04 11.48 7.23
C GLY A 234 2.68 12.38 6.07
N LEU A 235 3.25 12.10 4.89
CA LEU A 235 3.05 12.93 3.69
C LEU A 235 1.90 12.45 2.79
N LYS A 236 1.22 11.35 3.14
CA LYS A 236 0.11 10.77 2.35
C LYS A 236 0.47 10.49 0.88
N ARG A 237 1.74 10.20 0.59
CA ARG A 237 2.20 9.85 -0.77
C ARG A 237 1.54 8.57 -1.24
N MET A 238 0.99 8.61 -2.45
CA MET A 238 0.22 7.49 -3.01
C MET A 238 1.06 6.57 -3.89
N ASP A 239 2.30 6.93 -4.22
CA ASP A 239 3.14 6.18 -5.15
C ASP A 239 4.43 5.61 -4.53
N VAL A 240 4.33 5.08 -3.31
CA VAL A 240 5.47 4.51 -2.57
C VAL A 240 5.35 2.98 -2.49
N PHE A 241 6.46 2.27 -2.64
CA PHE A 241 6.50 0.82 -2.51
C PHE A 241 7.73 0.33 -1.72
N ALA A 242 7.51 -0.61 -0.80
CA ALA A 242 8.54 -1.14 0.11
C ALA A 242 8.67 -2.66 -0.01
N PRO A 243 9.40 -3.19 -1.03
CA PRO A 243 9.58 -4.62 -1.19
C PRO A 243 10.34 -5.29 -0.04
N GLU A 244 11.15 -4.52 0.69
CA GLU A 244 11.90 -4.98 1.85
C GLU A 244 11.02 -5.29 3.09
N ASP A 245 9.73 -4.90 3.06
CA ASP A 245 8.79 -5.13 4.14
C ASP A 245 8.31 -6.59 4.16
N LEU A 246 8.43 -7.24 5.32
CA LEU A 246 8.07 -8.65 5.48
C LEU A 246 6.57 -8.92 5.25
N GLY A 247 5.71 -7.99 5.67
CA GLY A 247 4.28 -8.06 5.43
C GLY A 247 3.97 -7.95 3.95
N ILE A 248 4.60 -7.00 3.25
CA ILE A 248 4.45 -6.82 1.80
C ILE A 248 4.95 -8.04 1.04
N ALA A 249 6.12 -8.57 1.35
CA ALA A 249 6.64 -9.77 0.70
C ALA A 249 5.73 -11.00 0.92
N ARG A 250 5.19 -11.17 2.13
CA ARG A 250 4.23 -12.24 2.43
C ARG A 250 2.89 -12.05 1.70
N GLY A 251 2.39 -10.82 1.67
CA GLY A 251 1.19 -10.46 0.93
C GLY A 251 1.35 -10.71 -0.56
N PHE A 252 2.50 -10.33 -1.12
CA PHE A 252 2.86 -10.54 -2.51
C PHE A 252 2.93 -12.03 -2.87
N SER A 253 3.51 -12.85 -1.99
CA SER A 253 3.50 -14.31 -2.18
C SER A 253 2.08 -14.88 -2.28
N ARG A 254 1.13 -14.34 -1.52
CA ARG A 254 -0.27 -14.77 -1.60
C ARG A 254 -0.95 -14.22 -2.84
N TYR A 255 -0.68 -12.96 -3.19
CA TYR A 255 -1.21 -12.32 -4.38
C TYR A 255 -0.85 -13.07 -5.68
N LEU A 256 0.36 -13.62 -5.77
CA LEU A 256 0.79 -14.41 -6.93
C LEU A 256 0.38 -15.89 -6.87
N SER A 257 -0.02 -16.41 -5.72
CA SER A 257 -0.30 -17.84 -5.55
C SER A 257 -1.45 -18.36 -6.42
N ASP A 258 -2.38 -17.49 -6.82
CA ASP A 258 -3.48 -17.78 -7.73
C ASP A 258 -3.28 -17.17 -9.13
N LYS A 259 -2.10 -16.60 -9.42
CA LYS A 259 -1.77 -15.91 -10.69
C LYS A 259 -0.47 -16.46 -11.32
N PRO A 260 -0.43 -17.74 -11.70
CA PRO A 260 0.78 -18.37 -12.23
C PRO A 260 1.26 -17.75 -13.55
N GLU A 261 0.37 -17.23 -14.39
CA GLU A 261 0.76 -16.59 -15.65
C GLU A 261 1.41 -15.22 -15.42
N LEU A 262 0.88 -14.43 -14.47
CA LEU A 262 1.51 -13.18 -14.04
C LEU A 262 2.88 -13.44 -13.43
N GLU A 263 3.01 -14.47 -12.61
CA GLU A 263 4.30 -14.86 -12.05
C GLU A 263 5.32 -15.18 -13.16
N LYS A 264 4.94 -15.98 -14.17
CA LYS A 264 5.83 -16.31 -15.30
C LYS A 264 6.23 -15.07 -16.09
N GLU A 265 5.29 -14.16 -16.36
CA GLU A 265 5.52 -12.88 -17.03
C GLU A 265 6.57 -12.06 -16.27
N LEU A 266 6.35 -11.82 -14.98
CA LEU A 266 7.26 -11.06 -14.12
C LEU A 266 8.66 -11.69 -14.05
N MET A 267 8.74 -13.02 -13.98
CA MET A 267 10.01 -13.73 -13.94
C MET A 267 10.77 -13.69 -15.26
N ARG A 268 10.08 -13.59 -16.41
CA ARG A 268 10.68 -13.45 -17.75
C ARG A 268 11.19 -12.04 -18.00
N GLU A 269 10.50 -11.03 -17.48
CA GLU A 269 10.75 -9.60 -17.77
C GLU A 269 11.66 -8.92 -16.75
N ARG A 270 12.40 -9.72 -15.97
CA ARG A 270 13.37 -9.21 -14.99
C ARG A 270 14.49 -8.46 -15.69
N GLY A 271 14.75 -7.25 -15.23
CA GLY A 271 15.92 -6.46 -15.61
C GLY A 271 17.11 -6.78 -14.69
N VAL A 272 17.63 -5.74 -14.03
CA VAL A 272 18.67 -5.88 -13.02
C VAL A 272 18.11 -6.57 -11.77
N VAL A 273 18.67 -7.73 -11.42
CA VAL A 273 18.24 -8.50 -10.26
C VAL A 273 18.58 -7.76 -8.96
N LYS A 274 17.55 -7.48 -8.16
CA LYS A 274 17.69 -6.94 -6.80
C LYS A 274 17.23 -8.00 -5.81
N LYS A 275 18.19 -8.69 -5.21
CA LYS A 275 17.90 -9.78 -4.27
C LYS A 275 17.15 -9.30 -3.04
N SER A 276 16.19 -10.12 -2.58
CA SER A 276 15.45 -9.80 -1.37
C SER A 276 16.38 -9.69 -0.16
N LYS A 277 16.18 -8.63 0.63
CA LYS A 277 16.89 -8.43 1.91
C LYS A 277 16.30 -9.28 3.03
N ILE A 278 15.16 -9.94 2.80
CA ILE A 278 14.48 -10.78 3.78
C ILE A 278 15.23 -12.12 3.88
N LYS A 279 15.83 -12.37 5.06
CA LYS A 279 16.56 -13.62 5.30
C LYS A 279 15.64 -14.83 5.15
N HIS A 280 16.11 -15.84 4.44
CA HIS A 280 15.45 -17.14 4.33
C HIS A 280 15.36 -17.81 5.71
N LYS A 281 14.23 -17.65 6.39
CA LYS A 281 13.78 -18.58 7.42
C LYS A 281 12.95 -19.67 6.74
N LYS A 282 12.66 -20.78 7.44
CA LYS A 282 11.73 -21.83 6.97
C LYS A 282 10.29 -21.31 6.96
N TYR A 283 9.99 -20.37 6.05
CA TYR A 283 8.65 -19.92 5.77
C TYR A 283 7.93 -20.95 4.88
N ASN A 284 6.62 -21.08 5.06
CA ASN A 284 5.77 -21.93 4.22
C ASN A 284 5.24 -21.20 2.98
N TRP A 285 5.90 -20.11 2.57
CA TRP A 285 5.51 -19.26 1.44
C TRP A 285 6.76 -18.81 0.68
N LYS A 286 6.59 -18.41 -0.58
CA LYS A 286 7.69 -18.09 -1.49
C LYS A 286 8.13 -16.64 -1.32
N ILE A 287 9.41 -16.43 -1.05
CA ILE A 287 10.00 -15.09 -1.07
C ILE A 287 10.43 -14.78 -2.51
N TYR A 288 9.89 -13.69 -3.06
CA TYR A 288 10.31 -13.15 -4.35
C TYR A 288 11.44 -12.14 -4.15
N ASP A 289 12.31 -12.00 -5.14
CA ASP A 289 13.34 -10.96 -5.15
C ASP A 289 12.68 -9.56 -5.26
N ASP A 290 13.32 -8.53 -4.71
CA ASP A 290 12.75 -7.18 -4.63
C ASP A 290 12.45 -6.62 -6.03
N ASP A 291 13.25 -6.92 -7.05
CA ASP A 291 13.02 -6.48 -8.43
C ASP A 291 11.71 -7.03 -9.03
N VAL A 292 11.31 -8.25 -8.66
CA VAL A 292 10.08 -8.86 -9.15
C VAL A 292 8.86 -8.16 -8.54
N MET A 293 8.95 -7.83 -7.25
CA MET A 293 7.89 -7.11 -6.55
C MET A 293 7.77 -5.67 -7.04
N GLU A 294 8.90 -4.98 -7.21
CA GLU A 294 8.95 -3.63 -7.80
C GLU A 294 8.32 -3.63 -9.19
N LYS A 295 8.71 -4.56 -10.07
CA LYS A 295 8.15 -4.69 -11.42
C LYS A 295 6.63 -4.89 -11.41
N CYS A 296 6.12 -5.74 -10.53
CA CYS A 296 4.68 -5.93 -10.40
C CYS A 296 3.99 -4.65 -9.89
N SER A 297 4.61 -3.92 -8.96
CA SER A 297 4.05 -2.70 -8.40
C SER A 297 3.91 -1.58 -9.44
N GLU A 298 4.77 -1.54 -10.48
CA GLU A 298 4.69 -0.55 -11.58
C GLU A 298 3.33 -0.56 -12.28
N ARG A 299 2.66 -1.72 -12.34
CA ARG A 299 1.30 -1.85 -12.91
C ARG A 299 0.25 -1.04 -12.15
N PHE A 300 0.55 -0.68 -10.91
CA PHE A 300 -0.34 0.04 -10.00
C PHE A 300 0.10 1.51 -9.79
N ALA A 301 1.15 1.98 -10.46
CA ALA A 301 1.52 3.40 -10.44
C ALA A 301 0.42 4.27 -11.11
N PRO A 302 0.12 5.47 -10.60
CA PRO A 302 0.81 6.20 -9.53
C PRO A 302 0.20 5.94 -8.12
N TYR A 303 -0.38 4.77 -7.89
CA TYR A 303 -1.10 4.40 -6.65
C TYR A 303 -0.47 3.19 -5.94
N ARG A 304 0.85 3.02 -6.07
CA ARG A 304 1.59 1.90 -5.48
C ARG A 304 1.39 1.76 -3.96
N SER A 305 1.20 2.87 -3.24
CA SER A 305 0.92 2.84 -1.79
C SER A 305 -0.40 2.12 -1.48
N VAL A 306 -1.44 2.30 -2.32
CA VAL A 306 -2.74 1.61 -2.14
C VAL A 306 -2.60 0.12 -2.39
N PHE A 307 -1.85 -0.27 -3.43
CA PHE A 307 -1.51 -1.67 -3.65
C PHE A 307 -0.72 -2.26 -2.48
N MET A 308 0.25 -1.51 -1.95
CA MET A 308 1.04 -1.90 -0.79
C MET A 308 0.14 -2.16 0.44
N PHE A 309 -0.84 -1.29 0.70
CA PHE A 309 -1.82 -1.52 1.75
C PHE A 309 -2.62 -2.81 1.55
N ILE A 310 -3.07 -3.10 0.32
CA ILE A 310 -3.75 -4.35 -0.01
C ILE A 310 -2.86 -5.56 0.25
N LEU A 311 -1.56 -5.49 -0.08
CA LEU A 311 -0.61 -6.56 0.22
C LEU A 311 -0.46 -6.80 1.73
N TRP A 312 -0.45 -5.75 2.56
CA TRP A 312 -0.50 -5.95 4.01
C TRP A 312 -1.76 -6.68 4.46
N ARG A 313 -2.93 -6.35 3.88
CA ARG A 313 -4.18 -7.07 4.17
C ARG A 313 -4.08 -8.54 3.78
N LEU A 314 -3.56 -8.81 2.58
CA LEU A 314 -3.30 -10.15 2.09
C LEU A 314 -2.31 -10.92 2.96
N SER A 315 -1.34 -10.26 3.60
CA SER A 315 -0.30 -10.91 4.41
C SER A 315 -0.83 -11.54 5.70
N SER A 316 -1.93 -11.02 6.24
CA SER A 316 -2.51 -11.49 7.50
C SER A 316 -3.57 -12.57 7.25
N THR A 317 -3.63 -13.58 8.11
CA THR A 317 -4.81 -14.48 8.18
C THR A 317 -5.86 -13.98 9.19
N ASN A 318 -5.52 -12.94 9.97
CA ASN A 318 -6.41 -12.35 10.98
C ASN A 318 -6.55 -10.84 10.70
N THR A 319 -7.74 -10.42 10.29
CA THR A 319 -8.07 -9.03 9.97
C THR A 319 -7.96 -8.09 11.18
N GLU A 320 -8.11 -8.58 12.41
CA GLU A 320 -7.99 -7.78 13.63
C GLU A 320 -6.55 -7.36 13.93
N ALA A 321 -5.59 -8.26 13.73
CA ALA A 321 -4.17 -7.95 13.91
C ALA A 321 -3.70 -6.89 12.90
N MET A 322 -4.25 -6.94 11.68
CA MET A 322 -4.02 -5.96 10.63
C MET A 322 -4.64 -4.60 10.98
N MET A 323 -5.90 -4.56 11.43
CA MET A 323 -6.55 -3.33 11.88
C MET A 323 -5.77 -2.65 13.01
N LYS A 324 -5.23 -3.45 13.93
CA LYS A 324 -4.37 -2.94 15.00
C LYS A 324 -3.07 -2.38 14.44
N ALA A 325 -2.41 -3.04 13.50
CA ALA A 325 -1.20 -2.55 12.88
C ALA A 325 -1.43 -1.25 12.08
N GLU A 326 -2.51 -1.17 11.29
CA GLU A 326 -2.89 0.04 10.54
C GLU A 326 -3.23 1.19 11.49
N LYS A 327 -4.05 0.94 12.53
CA LYS A 327 -4.40 1.97 13.53
C LYS A 327 -3.20 2.40 14.36
N ASP A 328 -2.35 1.46 14.79
CA ASP A 328 -1.14 1.80 15.53
C ASP A 328 -0.16 2.57 14.63
N PHE A 329 -0.13 2.31 13.33
CA PHE A 329 0.67 3.05 12.34
C PHE A 329 0.13 4.46 12.03
N VAL A 330 -1.19 4.63 11.97
CA VAL A 330 -1.83 5.94 11.76
C VAL A 330 -1.82 6.79 13.03
N LYS A 331 -1.88 6.15 14.22
CA LYS A 331 -1.93 6.83 15.53
C LYS A 331 -0.56 6.95 16.23
N SER A 332 0.49 6.30 15.70
CA SER A 332 1.87 6.54 16.13
C SER A 332 2.27 7.93 15.67
#